data_AF-A0A024TZ96-F1
#
_entry.id   AF-A0A024TZ96-F1
#
_cell.length_a   1.000
_cell.length_b   1.000
_cell.length_c   1.000
_cell.angle_alpha   90.00
_cell.angle_beta   90.00
_cell.angle_gamma   90.00
#
_symmetry.space_group_name_H-M   'P 1'
#
loop_
_entity.id
_entity.type
_entity.pdbx_description
1 polymer ?
#
loop_
_entity_poly.entity_id
_entity_poly.type
_entity_poly.pdbx_seq_one_letter_code
_entity_poly.pdbx_strand_id
1 'polypeptide(L)'
;MATPIPTTLRGPPGPGNVSTFASLRHYENQNEARAMLFFDSIALALSASMTLTACATVFKWKSVRKHATHSTMFMVFLSLGLWSLSTLVRIVLIYTGIDPGPPKPPIGPPPPGFTPPPPPLGVKVILYTTLVTDMFFNATSLWCILATYEFQRWVWRPRLVHERKTLRWYHLFVQACCVAQVVAVTTVDVLWVPPPPPAIRPLGVAGGSPPGLGGPGKLPPPPAQLLMENIFWTIFCVRWVAVLYPVVLGIVLACSPKARGLNRTQSVHVFVLLLVALNVPYLVVEPLFDFGILNKTEMLLLYSVSKFATYCSGVGMVNLLGLYLVDFDVLYVVKDPPSMPSPSAFLVFESNSYYIPATLVHPRR
;
A
#
# COMPACT_ATOMS: atom_id res chain seq x y z
N MET A 1 -15.62 47.37 0.14
CA MET A 1 -15.83 47.02 1.57
C MET A 1 -16.14 45.54 1.64
N ALA A 2 -15.14 44.72 1.95
CA ALA A 2 -15.30 43.29 2.16
C ALA A 2 -15.61 43.05 3.64
N THR A 3 -16.69 42.35 3.92
CA THR A 3 -17.07 41.93 5.28
C THR A 3 -16.14 40.80 5.75
N PRO A 4 -15.60 40.85 6.97
CA PRO A 4 -14.79 39.77 7.51
C PRO A 4 -15.68 38.59 7.92
N ILE A 5 -15.28 37.39 7.49
CA ILE A 5 -15.89 36.11 7.89
C ILE A 5 -15.47 35.83 9.35
N PRO A 6 -16.41 35.51 10.27
CA PRO A 6 -16.07 35.20 11.64
C PRO A 6 -15.41 33.81 11.74
N THR A 7 -14.12 33.79 12.06
CA THR A 7 -13.41 32.60 12.52
C THR A 7 -13.83 32.27 13.96
N THR A 8 -14.91 31.50 14.11
CA THR A 8 -15.21 30.84 15.39
C THR A 8 -14.14 29.77 15.67
N LEU A 9 -13.10 30.16 16.38
CA LEU A 9 -12.12 29.28 17.01
C LEU A 9 -12.83 28.38 18.02
N ARG A 10 -13.07 27.13 17.62
CA ARG A 10 -13.52 26.06 18.51
C ARG A 10 -12.31 25.69 19.39
N GLY A 11 -12.41 25.92 20.69
CA GLY A 11 -11.35 25.57 21.65
C GLY A 11 -11.02 24.07 21.63
N PRO A 12 -9.79 23.68 22.04
CA PRO A 12 -9.37 22.30 22.02
C PRO A 12 -10.28 21.43 22.89
N PRO A 13 -10.73 20.25 22.42
CA PRO A 13 -11.52 19.35 23.23
C PRO A 13 -10.67 18.83 24.40
N GLY A 14 -11.22 18.91 25.61
CA GLY A 14 -10.57 18.43 26.82
C GLY A 14 -10.30 16.91 26.79
N PRO A 15 -9.36 16.42 27.62
CA PRO A 15 -8.95 15.03 27.66
C PRO A 15 -10.04 14.19 28.36
N GLY A 16 -11.02 13.73 27.60
CA GLY A 16 -12.08 12.89 28.12
C GLY A 16 -12.48 11.84 27.10
N ASN A 17 -11.95 10.63 27.25
CA ASN A 17 -12.40 9.30 26.80
C ASN A 17 -13.58 9.20 25.81
N VAL A 18 -13.54 9.95 24.71
CA VAL A 18 -14.30 9.68 23.49
C VAL A 18 -13.51 8.62 22.74
N SER A 19 -14.14 7.57 22.23
CA SER A 19 -13.52 6.58 21.33
C SER A 19 -12.71 7.30 20.23
N THR A 20 -11.41 7.44 20.46
CA THR A 20 -10.52 8.41 19.81
C THR A 20 -10.38 8.13 18.32
N PHE A 21 -10.57 6.86 17.93
CA PHE A 21 -10.28 6.32 16.61
C PHE A 21 -11.34 6.56 15.53
N ALA A 22 -12.63 6.49 15.86
CA ALA A 22 -13.70 6.86 14.92
C ALA A 22 -13.65 8.37 14.59
N SER A 23 -13.21 9.19 15.55
CA SER A 23 -12.91 10.60 15.32
C SER A 23 -11.65 10.78 14.47
N LEU A 24 -10.60 9.97 14.66
CA LEU A 24 -9.32 10.08 13.93
C LEU A 24 -9.47 9.87 12.42
N ARG A 25 -10.21 8.84 11.96
CA ARG A 25 -10.51 8.65 10.53
C ARG A 25 -11.45 9.71 9.97
N HIS A 26 -12.34 10.26 10.81
CA HIS A 26 -13.20 11.38 10.42
C HIS A 26 -12.41 12.70 10.31
N TYR A 27 -11.33 12.86 11.08
CA TYR A 27 -10.41 14.00 11.04
C TYR A 27 -9.43 13.93 9.87
N GLU A 28 -9.03 12.73 9.42
CA GLU A 28 -8.19 12.53 8.22
C GLU A 28 -8.79 13.23 6.98
N ASN A 29 -10.12 13.29 6.90
CA ASN A 29 -10.85 13.91 5.78
C ASN A 29 -11.20 15.40 5.95
N GLN A 30 -11.12 15.98 7.16
CA GLN A 30 -11.70 17.32 7.42
C GLN A 30 -10.68 18.46 7.46
N ASN A 31 -9.39 18.16 7.64
CA ASN A 31 -8.34 19.18 7.79
C ASN A 31 -7.26 19.16 6.70
N GLU A 32 -7.41 18.35 5.65
CA GLU A 32 -6.56 18.50 4.48
C GLU A 32 -6.87 19.83 3.80
N ALA A 33 -5.87 20.72 3.75
CA ALA A 33 -5.99 21.94 2.98
C ALA A 33 -6.31 21.55 1.54
N ARG A 34 -7.34 22.16 0.92
CA ARG A 34 -7.75 21.87 -0.47
C ARG A 34 -6.60 21.90 -1.48
N ALA A 35 -5.55 22.68 -1.19
CA ALA A 35 -4.33 22.75 -1.99
C ALA A 35 -3.52 21.43 -1.99
N MET A 36 -3.52 20.66 -0.90
CA MET A 36 -2.80 19.39 -0.80
C MET A 36 -3.48 18.25 -1.55
N LEU A 37 -4.82 18.25 -1.61
CA LEU A 37 -5.55 17.27 -2.39
C LEU A 37 -5.07 17.21 -3.85
N PHE A 38 -4.78 18.38 -4.44
CA PHE A 38 -4.26 18.43 -5.80
C PHE A 38 -2.91 17.71 -5.93
N PHE A 39 -1.98 18.00 -5.01
CA PHE A 39 -0.66 17.37 -5.00
C PHE A 39 -0.73 15.87 -4.69
N ASP A 40 -1.58 15.46 -3.76
CA ASP A 40 -1.79 14.07 -3.39
C ASP A 40 -2.40 13.27 -4.55
N SER A 41 -3.35 13.88 -5.27
CA SER A 41 -3.95 13.28 -6.46
C SER A 41 -2.90 13.08 -7.57
N ILE A 42 -2.02 14.06 -7.78
CA ILE A 42 -0.90 13.95 -8.72
C ILE A 42 0.06 12.85 -8.28
N ALA A 43 0.46 12.83 -7.00
CA ALA A 43 1.37 11.84 -6.45
C ALA A 43 0.83 10.42 -6.64
N LEU A 44 -0.45 10.19 -6.32
CA LEU A 44 -1.12 8.90 -6.50
C LEU A 44 -1.26 8.51 -7.97
N ALA A 45 -1.60 9.46 -8.86
CA ALA A 45 -1.69 9.21 -10.30
C ALA A 45 -0.32 8.87 -10.91
N LEU A 46 0.75 9.55 -10.50
CA LEU A 46 2.12 9.24 -10.90
C LEU A 46 2.56 7.89 -10.34
N SER A 47 2.28 7.61 -9.07
CA SER A 47 2.57 6.33 -8.43
C SER A 47 1.87 5.17 -9.14
N ALA A 48 0.57 5.30 -9.40
CA ALA A 48 -0.22 4.29 -10.13
C ALA A 48 0.29 4.11 -11.57
N SER A 49 0.54 5.20 -12.30
CA SER A 49 0.99 5.10 -13.69
C SER A 49 2.37 4.46 -13.80
N MET A 50 3.37 4.91 -13.03
CA MET A 50 4.72 4.35 -13.09
C MET A 50 4.77 2.88 -12.70
N THR A 51 4.05 2.48 -11.65
CA THR A 51 4.03 1.08 -11.19
C THR A 51 3.35 0.15 -12.21
N LEU A 52 2.22 0.57 -12.79
CA LEU A 52 1.53 -0.19 -13.83
C LEU A 52 2.31 -0.22 -15.14
N THR A 53 2.96 0.89 -15.53
CA THR A 53 3.86 0.91 -16.68
C THR A 53 5.03 -0.03 -16.47
N ALA A 54 5.66 -0.03 -15.28
CA ALA A 54 6.74 -0.97 -14.96
C ALA A 54 6.27 -2.43 -15.07
N CYS A 55 5.07 -2.74 -14.55
CA CYS A 55 4.42 -4.05 -14.73
C CYS A 55 4.30 -4.46 -16.21
N ALA A 56 3.98 -3.53 -17.10
CA ALA A 56 3.79 -3.79 -18.52
C ALA A 56 5.12 -3.87 -19.31
N THR A 57 6.11 -3.03 -18.99
CA THR A 57 7.33 -2.86 -19.80
C THR A 57 8.52 -3.65 -19.28
N VAL A 58 8.70 -3.73 -17.96
CA VAL A 58 9.88 -4.36 -17.34
C VAL A 58 9.68 -5.86 -17.19
N PHE A 59 8.49 -6.28 -16.76
CA PHE A 59 8.24 -7.67 -16.41
C PHE A 59 7.78 -8.49 -17.62
N LYS A 60 8.72 -9.23 -18.23
CA LYS A 60 8.38 -10.21 -19.28
C LYS A 60 7.48 -11.31 -18.71
N TRP A 61 6.28 -11.44 -19.23
CA TRP A 61 5.27 -12.41 -18.76
C TRP A 61 5.75 -13.87 -18.72
N LYS A 62 6.60 -14.26 -19.68
CA LYS A 62 7.24 -15.59 -19.70
C LYS A 62 8.14 -15.82 -18.48
N SER A 63 8.87 -14.78 -18.03
CA SER A 63 9.73 -14.83 -16.84
C SER A 63 8.88 -14.84 -15.56
N VAL A 64 7.89 -13.95 -15.48
CA VAL A 64 6.94 -13.85 -14.36
C VAL A 64 6.28 -15.20 -14.06
N ARG A 65 5.83 -15.94 -15.08
CA ARG A 65 5.21 -17.26 -14.88
C ARG A 65 6.20 -18.37 -14.51
N LYS A 66 7.48 -18.19 -14.85
CA LYS A 66 8.51 -19.22 -14.67
C LYS A 66 9.18 -19.10 -13.30
N HIS A 67 9.52 -17.88 -12.90
CA HIS A 67 10.38 -17.58 -11.75
C HIS A 67 9.60 -16.90 -10.62
N ALA A 68 9.68 -17.46 -9.42
CA ALA A 68 8.96 -16.95 -8.24
C ALA A 68 9.41 -15.53 -7.85
N THR A 69 10.71 -15.22 -7.98
CA THR A 69 11.27 -13.89 -7.69
C THR A 69 10.65 -12.81 -8.59
N HIS A 70 10.61 -13.04 -9.91
CA HIS A 70 9.98 -12.09 -10.83
C HIS A 70 8.47 -11.95 -10.59
N SER A 71 7.81 -13.05 -10.24
CA SER A 71 6.36 -13.02 -9.96
C SER A 71 6.01 -12.26 -8.70
N THR A 72 6.74 -12.49 -7.62
CA THR A 72 6.53 -11.78 -6.34
C THR A 72 6.78 -10.29 -6.50
N MET A 73 7.88 -9.90 -7.17
CA MET A 73 8.11 -8.49 -7.52
C MET A 73 7.00 -7.89 -8.37
N PHE A 74 6.61 -8.56 -9.45
CA PHE A 74 5.52 -8.09 -10.31
C PHE A 74 4.25 -7.85 -9.49
N MET A 75 3.93 -8.74 -8.55
CA MET A 75 2.78 -8.60 -7.68
C MET A 75 2.93 -7.46 -6.65
N VAL A 76 4.13 -7.17 -6.16
CA VAL A 76 4.40 -5.95 -5.36
C VAL A 76 4.03 -4.70 -6.16
N PHE A 77 4.56 -4.56 -7.37
CA PHE A 77 4.28 -3.39 -8.22
C PHE A 77 2.81 -3.29 -8.63
N LEU A 78 2.19 -4.42 -9.01
CA LEU A 78 0.79 -4.45 -9.39
C LEU A 78 -0.12 -4.04 -8.21
N SER A 79 0.11 -4.62 -7.02
CA SER A 79 -0.69 -4.28 -5.84
C SER A 79 -0.47 -2.85 -5.37
N LEU A 80 0.76 -2.32 -5.46
CA LEU A 80 1.07 -0.94 -5.12
C LEU A 80 0.41 0.05 -6.09
N GLY A 81 0.36 -0.29 -7.39
CA GLY A 81 -0.37 0.49 -8.39
C GLY A 81 -1.88 0.48 -8.17
N LEU A 82 -2.45 -0.69 -7.86
CA LEU A 82 -3.88 -0.82 -7.53
C LEU A 82 -4.23 -0.13 -6.21
N TRP A 83 -3.34 -0.16 -5.21
CA TRP A 83 -3.49 0.61 -4.00
C TRP A 83 -3.53 2.11 -4.30
N SER A 84 -2.57 2.61 -5.09
CA SER A 84 -2.50 4.04 -5.45
C SER A 84 -3.76 4.47 -6.21
N LEU A 85 -4.24 3.65 -7.16
CA LEU A 85 -5.48 3.90 -7.90
C LEU A 85 -6.71 3.88 -7.00
N SER A 86 -6.83 2.89 -6.10
CA SER A 86 -7.96 2.81 -5.17
C SER A 86 -7.98 3.97 -4.18
N THR A 87 -6.80 4.43 -3.73
CA THR A 87 -6.67 5.60 -2.85
C THR A 87 -7.07 6.87 -3.59
N LEU A 88 -6.70 7.02 -4.85
CA LEU A 88 -7.11 8.14 -5.69
C LEU A 88 -8.64 8.17 -5.84
N VAL A 89 -9.25 7.04 -6.17
CA VAL A 89 -10.71 6.91 -6.26
C VAL A 89 -11.38 7.23 -4.92
N ARG A 90 -10.80 6.76 -3.80
CA ARG A 90 -11.29 7.06 -2.45
C ARG A 90 -11.29 8.56 -2.18
N ILE A 91 -10.19 9.26 -2.46
CA ILE A 91 -10.07 10.71 -2.28
C ILE A 91 -11.10 11.43 -3.15
N VAL A 92 -11.21 11.08 -4.43
CA VAL A 92 -12.20 11.68 -5.32
C VAL A 92 -13.62 11.49 -4.75
N LEU A 93 -14.00 10.27 -4.36
CA LEU A 93 -15.34 9.98 -3.83
C LEU A 93 -15.66 10.75 -2.55
N ILE A 94 -14.68 10.92 -1.65
CA ILE A 94 -14.84 11.70 -0.43
C ILE A 94 -15.12 13.17 -0.76
N TYR A 95 -14.41 13.74 -1.75
CA TYR A 95 -14.50 15.16 -2.07
C TYR A 95 -15.59 15.53 -3.08
N THR A 96 -15.99 14.64 -4.00
CA THR A 96 -16.91 15.00 -5.09
C THR A 96 -18.38 14.97 -4.73
N GLY A 97 -18.82 14.35 -3.64
CA GLY A 97 -20.26 14.32 -3.41
C GLY A 97 -20.82 13.29 -2.48
N ILE A 98 -20.12 12.94 -1.40
CA ILE A 98 -20.86 12.46 -0.24
C ILE A 98 -20.46 13.22 0.99
N ASP A 99 -20.66 14.54 0.89
CA ASP A 99 -20.80 15.39 2.06
C ASP A 99 -22.02 14.88 2.83
N PRO A 100 -21.85 14.19 3.98
CA PRO A 100 -22.97 13.94 4.85
C PRO A 100 -23.23 15.30 5.48
N GLY A 101 -23.93 16.18 4.77
CA GLY A 101 -24.37 17.45 5.31
C GLY A 101 -24.90 17.18 6.73
N PRO A 102 -24.57 18.04 7.71
CA PRO A 102 -24.80 17.75 9.12
C PRO A 102 -26.21 17.19 9.27
N PRO A 103 -26.39 16.04 9.94
CA PRO A 103 -27.71 15.44 10.09
C PRO A 103 -28.62 16.53 10.62
N LYS A 104 -29.56 17.00 9.79
CA LYS A 104 -30.52 18.03 10.24
C LYS A 104 -31.21 17.41 11.44
N PRO A 105 -31.10 18.00 12.64
CA PRO A 105 -31.76 17.44 13.81
C PRO A 105 -33.26 17.38 13.47
N PRO A 106 -33.92 16.23 13.71
CA PRO A 106 -35.36 16.15 13.49
C PRO A 106 -36.03 17.25 14.30
N ILE A 107 -36.77 18.11 13.61
CA ILE A 107 -37.58 19.15 14.23
C ILE A 107 -38.79 18.42 14.86
N GLY A 108 -38.63 17.96 16.09
CA GLY A 108 -39.70 17.36 16.89
C GLY A 108 -39.50 15.88 17.26
N PRO A 109 -40.33 15.37 18.19
CA PRO A 109 -40.33 13.96 18.58
C PRO A 109 -40.70 13.07 17.39
N PRO A 110 -40.01 11.94 17.19
CA PRO A 110 -40.33 11.02 16.11
C PRO A 110 -41.75 10.45 16.30
N PRO A 111 -42.57 10.38 15.24
CA PRO A 111 -43.90 9.77 15.34
C PRO A 111 -43.79 8.27 15.71
N PRO A 112 -44.78 7.71 16.43
CA PRO A 112 -44.80 6.28 16.72
C PRO A 112 -44.79 5.47 15.42
N GLY A 113 -43.80 4.58 15.28
CA GLY A 113 -43.54 3.82 14.04
C GLY A 113 -42.42 4.37 13.16
N PHE A 114 -41.72 5.42 13.57
CA PHE A 114 -40.58 5.97 12.83
C PHE A 114 -39.39 5.00 12.85
N THR A 115 -39.10 4.38 11.71
CA THR A 115 -37.82 3.73 11.45
C THR A 115 -36.77 4.83 11.24
N PRO A 116 -35.63 4.80 11.96
CA PRO A 116 -34.57 5.77 11.72
C PRO A 116 -34.16 5.72 10.24
N PRO A 117 -33.90 6.87 9.60
CA PRO A 117 -33.46 6.88 8.22
C PRO A 117 -32.16 6.07 8.10
N PRO A 118 -31.97 5.34 6.99
CA PRO A 118 -30.72 4.63 6.75
C PRO A 118 -29.54 5.62 6.86
N PRO A 119 -28.37 5.18 7.36
CA PRO A 119 -27.19 6.04 7.43
C PRO A 119 -26.92 6.66 6.06
N PRO A 120 -26.47 7.93 6.00
CA PRO A 120 -26.21 8.59 4.73
C PRO A 120 -25.28 7.72 3.89
N LEU A 121 -25.63 7.56 2.61
CA LEU A 121 -24.98 6.67 1.65
C LEU A 121 -23.44 6.79 1.69
N GLY A 122 -22.93 7.97 2.07
CA GLY A 122 -21.51 8.30 2.20
C GLY A 122 -20.75 7.49 3.21
N VAL A 123 -21.34 7.16 4.35
CA VAL A 123 -20.62 6.43 5.40
C VAL A 123 -20.28 5.03 4.93
N LYS A 124 -21.19 4.37 4.21
CA LYS A 124 -20.95 3.03 3.63
C LYS A 124 -19.94 3.09 2.49
N VAL A 125 -20.04 4.08 1.61
CA VAL A 125 -19.07 4.25 0.51
C VAL A 125 -17.65 4.48 1.06
N ILE A 126 -17.49 5.32 2.09
CA ILE A 126 -16.20 5.55 2.74
C ILE A 126 -15.67 4.26 3.37
N LEU A 127 -16.52 3.49 4.06
CA LEU A 127 -16.13 2.21 4.66
C LEU A 127 -15.59 1.24 3.60
N TYR A 128 -16.35 1.00 2.52
CA TYR A 128 -15.98 0.01 1.50
C TYR A 128 -14.79 0.46 0.65
N THR A 129 -14.69 1.74 0.30
CA THR A 129 -13.52 2.27 -0.42
C THR A 129 -12.27 2.17 0.44
N THR A 130 -12.37 2.47 1.74
CA THR A 130 -11.26 2.29 2.69
C THR A 130 -10.87 0.83 2.83
N LEU A 131 -11.84 -0.09 2.94
CA LEU A 131 -11.59 -1.52 2.99
C LEU A 131 -10.83 -2.03 1.76
N VAL A 132 -11.22 -1.58 0.56
CA VAL A 132 -10.54 -1.95 -0.70
C VAL A 132 -9.12 -1.38 -0.74
N THR A 133 -8.93 -0.13 -0.33
CA THR A 133 -7.60 0.48 -0.23
C THR A 133 -6.71 -0.29 0.76
N ASP A 134 -7.23 -0.59 1.96
CA ASP A 134 -6.50 -1.34 2.98
C ASP A 134 -6.14 -2.76 2.51
N MET A 135 -7.03 -3.41 1.75
CA MET A 135 -6.80 -4.72 1.15
C MET A 135 -5.60 -4.70 0.19
N PHE A 136 -5.55 -3.76 -0.76
CA PHE A 136 -4.43 -3.68 -1.71
C PHE A 136 -3.12 -3.35 -1.02
N PHE A 137 -3.14 -2.45 -0.02
CA PHE A 137 -1.93 -2.14 0.72
C PHE A 137 -1.41 -3.34 1.53
N ASN A 138 -2.32 -4.09 2.14
CA ASN A 138 -1.98 -5.32 2.85
C ASN A 138 -1.39 -6.36 1.88
N ALA A 139 -1.99 -6.52 0.70
CA ALA A 139 -1.44 -7.37 -0.35
C ALA A 139 -0.01 -6.94 -0.73
N THR A 140 0.25 -5.65 -0.93
CA THR A 140 1.59 -5.13 -1.21
C THR A 140 2.59 -5.50 -0.12
N SER A 141 2.20 -5.37 1.15
CA SER A 141 3.04 -5.69 2.29
C SER A 141 3.41 -7.18 2.32
N LEU A 142 2.42 -8.06 2.12
CA LEU A 142 2.65 -9.51 2.05
C LEU A 142 3.53 -9.89 0.85
N TRP A 143 3.29 -9.29 -0.32
CA TRP A 143 4.13 -9.50 -1.48
C TRP A 143 5.57 -9.00 -1.28
N CYS A 144 5.78 -7.90 -0.54
CA CYS A 144 7.10 -7.42 -0.18
C CYS A 144 7.85 -8.42 0.71
N ILE A 145 7.18 -9.01 1.71
CA ILE A 145 7.76 -10.06 2.56
C ILE A 145 8.15 -11.26 1.70
N LEU A 146 7.25 -11.73 0.83
CA LEU A 146 7.48 -12.89 -0.04
C LEU A 146 8.58 -12.62 -1.08
N ALA A 147 8.64 -11.43 -1.66
CA ALA A 147 9.70 -11.02 -2.57
C ALA A 147 11.06 -11.05 -1.87
N THR A 148 11.13 -10.47 -0.66
CA THR A 148 12.34 -10.49 0.19
C THR A 148 12.75 -11.91 0.56
N TYR A 149 11.79 -12.78 0.86
CA TYR A 149 12.05 -14.18 1.12
C TYR A 149 12.58 -14.93 -0.11
N GLU A 150 12.01 -14.71 -1.29
CA GLU A 150 12.50 -15.33 -2.52
C GLU A 150 13.89 -14.81 -2.90
N PHE A 151 14.18 -13.54 -2.66
CA PHE A 151 15.53 -13.00 -2.77
C PHE A 151 16.52 -13.69 -1.84
N GLN A 152 16.19 -13.78 -0.56
CA GLN A 152 16.98 -14.47 0.45
C GLN A 152 17.26 -15.92 0.02
N ARG A 153 16.20 -16.63 -0.36
CA ARG A 153 16.25 -18.02 -0.81
C ARG A 153 17.14 -18.16 -2.04
N TRP A 154 17.03 -17.25 -3.00
CA TRP A 154 17.85 -17.27 -4.21
C TRP A 154 19.33 -17.07 -3.90
N VAL A 155 19.68 -16.15 -2.98
CA VAL A 155 21.07 -15.91 -2.57
C VAL A 155 21.68 -17.11 -1.81
N TRP A 156 20.93 -17.74 -0.90
CA TRP A 156 21.48 -18.81 -0.05
C TRP A 156 21.27 -20.23 -0.57
N ARG A 157 20.22 -20.47 -1.37
CA ARG A 157 19.84 -21.81 -1.86
C ARG A 157 19.29 -21.73 -3.29
N PRO A 158 20.13 -21.60 -4.32
CA PRO A 158 19.71 -21.44 -5.72
C PRO A 158 19.05 -22.68 -6.38
N ARG A 159 18.57 -23.67 -5.60
CA ARG A 159 17.99 -24.91 -6.16
C ARG A 159 16.54 -24.69 -6.63
N LEU A 160 16.33 -24.80 -7.94
CA LEU A 160 15.14 -24.43 -8.74
C LEU A 160 13.99 -25.46 -8.82
N VAL A 161 14.02 -26.55 -8.06
CA VAL A 161 13.27 -27.76 -8.45
C VAL A 161 11.73 -27.63 -8.31
N HIS A 162 11.18 -26.61 -7.63
CA HIS A 162 9.73 -26.50 -7.37
C HIS A 162 9.14 -25.07 -7.39
N GLU A 163 9.57 -24.20 -8.30
CA GLU A 163 9.11 -22.79 -8.32
C GLU A 163 7.59 -22.63 -8.54
N ARG A 164 6.98 -23.41 -9.45
CA ARG A 164 5.55 -23.25 -9.79
C ARG A 164 4.58 -23.60 -8.67
N LYS A 165 4.84 -24.69 -7.93
CA LYS A 165 3.97 -25.09 -6.80
C LYS A 165 4.06 -24.04 -5.69
N THR A 166 5.26 -23.58 -5.39
CA THR A 166 5.50 -22.54 -4.39
C THR A 166 4.76 -21.25 -4.74
N LEU A 167 4.85 -20.79 -5.98
CA LEU A 167 4.18 -19.57 -6.43
C LEU A 167 2.64 -19.65 -6.31
N ARG A 168 2.05 -20.82 -6.61
CA ARG A 168 0.61 -21.03 -6.41
C ARG A 168 0.21 -20.87 -4.94
N TRP A 169 1.00 -21.41 -4.02
CA TRP A 169 0.77 -21.25 -2.59
C TRP A 169 0.85 -19.79 -2.14
N TYR A 170 1.81 -19.02 -2.68
CA TYR A 170 1.90 -17.58 -2.40
C TYR A 170 0.65 -16.82 -2.86
N HIS A 171 0.18 -17.08 -4.08
CA HIS A 171 -1.07 -16.46 -4.56
C HIS A 171 -2.26 -16.83 -3.70
N LEU A 172 -2.44 -18.13 -3.42
CA LEU A 172 -3.55 -18.60 -2.60
C LEU A 172 -3.51 -17.98 -1.20
N PHE A 173 -2.34 -17.90 -0.57
CA PHE A 173 -2.18 -17.32 0.75
C PHE A 173 -2.54 -15.83 0.77
N VAL A 174 -1.94 -15.01 -0.12
CA VAL A 174 -2.19 -13.57 -0.14
C VAL A 174 -3.66 -13.26 -0.49
N GLN A 175 -4.23 -13.98 -1.46
CA GLN A 175 -5.63 -13.83 -1.83
C GLN A 175 -6.57 -14.26 -0.70
N ALA A 176 -6.29 -15.37 -0.02
CA ALA A 176 -7.08 -15.82 1.11
C ALA A 176 -7.08 -14.79 2.25
N CYS A 177 -5.93 -14.20 2.59
CA CYS A 177 -5.86 -13.12 3.59
C CYS A 177 -6.70 -11.90 3.18
N CYS A 178 -6.61 -11.47 1.92
CA CYS A 178 -7.38 -10.33 1.41
C CYS A 178 -8.90 -10.60 1.42
N VAL A 179 -9.32 -11.77 0.93
CA VAL A 179 -10.74 -12.17 0.90
C VAL A 179 -11.27 -12.32 2.32
N ALA A 180 -10.52 -12.95 3.23
CA ALA A 180 -10.92 -13.11 4.62
C ALA A 180 -11.17 -11.75 5.29
N GLN A 181 -10.30 -10.76 5.05
CA GLN A 181 -10.48 -9.39 5.54
C GLN A 181 -11.78 -8.76 5.03
N VAL A 182 -12.02 -8.83 3.70
CA VAL A 182 -13.22 -8.26 3.09
C VAL A 182 -14.48 -8.93 3.61
N VAL A 183 -14.49 -10.27 3.66
CA VAL A 183 -15.63 -11.07 4.14
C VAL A 183 -15.91 -10.79 5.62
N ALA A 184 -14.89 -10.69 6.47
CA ALA A 184 -15.08 -10.40 7.89
C ALA A 184 -15.76 -9.03 8.11
N VAL A 185 -15.32 -7.99 7.38
CA VAL A 185 -15.89 -6.64 7.53
C VAL A 185 -17.29 -6.56 6.92
N THR A 186 -17.52 -7.15 5.74
CA THR A 186 -18.84 -7.13 5.08
C THR A 186 -19.87 -7.93 5.87
N THR A 187 -19.50 -9.09 6.42
CA THR A 187 -20.41 -9.91 7.23
C THR A 187 -20.82 -9.18 8.52
N VAL A 188 -19.88 -8.54 9.21
CA VAL A 188 -20.20 -7.74 10.40
C VAL A 188 -21.05 -6.51 10.06
N ASP A 189 -20.82 -5.83 8.93
CA ASP A 189 -21.65 -4.70 8.49
C ASP A 189 -23.08 -5.14 8.13
N VAL A 190 -23.24 -6.26 7.41
CA VAL A 190 -24.54 -6.78 6.96
C VAL A 190 -25.36 -7.36 8.12
N LEU A 191 -24.71 -8.06 9.07
CA LEU A 191 -25.38 -8.67 10.21
C LEU A 191 -25.71 -7.67 11.34
N TRP A 192 -25.16 -6.46 11.27
CA TRP A 192 -25.41 -5.44 12.29
C TRP A 192 -26.80 -4.82 12.17
N VAL A 193 -27.63 -5.06 13.16
CA VAL A 193 -28.90 -4.35 13.35
C VAL A 193 -28.67 -3.19 14.32
N PRO A 194 -28.90 -1.92 13.93
CA PRO A 194 -28.69 -0.79 14.82
C PRO A 194 -29.61 -0.89 16.05
N PRO A 195 -29.10 -0.61 17.26
CA PRO A 195 -29.93 -0.63 18.46
C PRO A 195 -31.07 0.40 18.33
N PRO A 196 -32.26 0.12 18.89
CA PRO A 196 -33.36 1.07 18.89
C PRO A 196 -32.90 2.38 19.55
N PRO A 197 -33.33 3.55 19.05
CA PRO A 197 -32.96 4.82 19.65
C PRO A 197 -33.36 4.82 21.13
N PRO A 198 -32.50 5.32 22.04
CA PRO A 198 -32.83 5.35 23.46
C PRO A 198 -34.15 6.10 23.64
N ALA A 199 -35.10 5.47 24.33
CA ALA A 199 -36.36 6.13 24.69
C ALA A 199 -36.01 7.45 25.37
N ILE A 200 -36.50 8.56 24.79
CA ILE A 200 -36.30 9.90 25.33
C ILE A 200 -36.82 9.86 26.76
N ARG A 201 -35.91 9.83 27.75
CA ARG A 201 -36.32 10.00 29.14
C ARG A 201 -36.92 11.40 29.24
N PRO A 202 -38.12 11.56 29.81
CA PRO A 202 -38.75 12.87 29.98
C PRO A 202 -37.75 13.85 30.60
N LEU A 203 -37.63 15.01 29.97
CA LEU A 203 -36.81 16.13 30.40
C LEU A 203 -37.41 16.68 31.71
N GLY A 204 -37.17 16.02 32.84
CA GLY A 204 -37.87 16.36 34.08
C GLY A 204 -37.25 15.87 35.39
N VAL A 205 -36.19 15.06 35.36
CA VAL A 205 -35.50 14.66 36.61
C VAL A 205 -34.09 15.22 36.58
N ALA A 206 -33.93 16.40 37.18
CA ALA A 206 -32.65 16.95 37.62
C ALA A 206 -32.10 16.10 38.78
N GLY A 207 -31.78 14.84 38.51
CA GLY A 207 -31.08 13.95 39.43
C GLY A 207 -29.63 13.82 38.96
N GLY A 208 -28.70 14.31 39.76
CA GLY A 208 -27.29 14.43 39.44
C GLY A 208 -26.71 13.18 38.78
N SER A 209 -26.23 13.34 37.55
CA SER A 209 -25.35 12.36 36.93
C SER A 209 -24.07 12.26 37.75
N PRO A 210 -23.60 11.05 38.11
CA PRO A 210 -22.31 10.90 38.79
C PRO A 210 -21.19 11.50 37.93
N PRO A 211 -20.17 12.13 38.56
CA PRO A 211 -19.05 12.73 37.85
C PRO A 211 -18.21 11.61 37.22
N GLY A 212 -18.44 11.32 35.94
CA GLY A 212 -17.67 10.31 35.20
C GLY A 212 -18.26 9.83 33.87
N LEU A 213 -19.57 9.98 33.64
CA LEU A 213 -20.17 9.66 32.33
C LEU A 213 -20.27 10.91 31.46
N GLY A 214 -19.33 11.04 30.53
CA GLY A 214 -19.24 12.15 29.60
C GLY A 214 -20.44 12.26 28.65
N GLY A 215 -21.09 13.42 28.67
CA GLY A 215 -21.87 13.98 27.57
C GLY A 215 -23.15 13.24 27.14
N PRO A 216 -24.04 13.92 26.39
CA PRO A 216 -25.29 13.33 25.94
C PRO A 216 -25.03 12.20 24.93
N GLY A 217 -25.31 10.96 25.34
CA GLY A 217 -25.84 9.89 24.48
C GLY A 217 -25.13 9.60 23.15
N LYS A 218 -23.79 9.59 23.08
CA LYS A 218 -23.11 9.06 21.89
C LYS A 218 -23.37 7.55 21.81
N LEU A 219 -24.10 7.11 20.78
CA LEU A 219 -24.23 5.70 20.46
C LEU A 219 -22.83 5.08 20.31
N PRO A 220 -22.63 3.81 20.73
CA PRO A 220 -21.39 3.10 20.46
C PRO A 220 -21.13 3.04 18.94
N PRO A 221 -19.86 3.08 18.49
CA PRO A 221 -19.53 2.98 17.08
C PRO A 221 -20.03 1.64 16.51
N PRO A 222 -20.44 1.59 15.23
CA PRO A 222 -20.80 0.35 14.57
C PRO A 222 -19.71 -0.73 14.71
N PRO A 223 -20.05 -2.00 14.93
CA PRO A 223 -19.08 -3.07 15.17
C PRO A 223 -18.13 -3.27 13.99
N ALA A 224 -18.56 -2.99 12.75
CA ALA A 224 -17.71 -3.05 11.57
C ALA A 224 -16.54 -2.03 11.66
N GLN A 225 -16.76 -0.87 12.28
CA GLN A 225 -15.70 0.11 12.50
C GLN A 225 -14.70 -0.37 13.56
N LEU A 226 -15.19 -0.99 14.63
CA LEU A 226 -14.34 -1.57 15.68
C LEU A 226 -13.53 -2.76 15.16
N LEU A 227 -14.12 -3.59 14.30
CA LEU A 227 -13.39 -4.65 13.61
C LEU A 227 -12.31 -4.10 12.68
N MET A 228 -12.63 -3.06 11.90
CA MET A 228 -11.65 -2.38 11.04
C MET A 228 -10.48 -1.81 11.86
N GLU A 229 -10.72 -1.32 13.07
CA GLU A 229 -9.69 -0.86 14.00
C GLU A 229 -8.77 -2.00 14.47
N ASN A 230 -9.34 -3.15 14.85
CA ASN A 230 -8.55 -4.32 15.23
C ASN A 230 -7.74 -4.87 14.05
N ILE A 231 -8.34 -4.91 12.86
CA ILE A 231 -7.68 -5.31 11.62
C ILE A 231 -6.54 -4.34 11.27
N PHE A 232 -6.74 -3.04 11.49
CA PHE A 232 -5.71 -2.03 11.25
C PHE A 232 -4.42 -2.35 11.99
N TRP A 233 -4.47 -2.70 13.27
CA TRP A 233 -3.28 -3.07 14.04
C TRP A 233 -2.59 -4.32 13.51
N THR A 234 -3.37 -5.32 13.09
CA THR A 234 -2.83 -6.54 12.48
C THR A 234 -2.07 -6.19 11.20
N ILE A 235 -2.67 -5.37 10.35
CA ILE A 235 -2.07 -4.88 9.11
C ILE A 235 -0.82 -4.02 9.41
N PHE A 236 -0.88 -3.17 10.42
CA PHE A 236 0.25 -2.35 10.85
C PHE A 236 1.45 -3.20 11.26
N CYS A 237 1.22 -4.28 12.04
CA CYS A 237 2.27 -5.25 12.37
C CYS A 237 2.85 -5.93 11.13
N VAL A 238 2.01 -6.35 10.18
CA VAL A 238 2.47 -6.94 8.91
C VAL A 238 3.34 -5.95 8.12
N ARG A 239 3.00 -4.66 8.12
CA ARG A 239 3.79 -3.61 7.46
C ARG A 239 5.16 -3.41 8.11
N TRP A 240 5.23 -3.42 9.44
CA TRP A 240 6.50 -3.40 10.15
C TRP A 240 7.39 -4.57 9.73
N VAL A 241 6.83 -5.79 9.67
CA VAL A 241 7.58 -6.97 9.21
C VAL A 241 8.03 -6.80 7.76
N ALA A 242 7.17 -6.25 6.89
CA ALA A 242 7.49 -6.03 5.48
C ALA A 242 8.65 -5.05 5.24
N VAL A 243 8.91 -4.13 6.18
CA VAL A 243 10.04 -3.19 6.12
C VAL A 243 11.26 -3.70 6.88
N LEU A 244 11.07 -4.19 8.11
CA LEU A 244 12.16 -4.68 8.96
C LEU A 244 12.85 -5.90 8.37
N TYR A 245 12.11 -6.81 7.73
CA TYR A 245 12.69 -8.01 7.17
C TYR A 245 13.72 -7.72 6.06
N PRO A 246 13.44 -6.90 5.03
CA PRO A 246 14.45 -6.45 4.07
C PRO A 246 15.63 -5.73 4.71
N VAL A 247 15.40 -4.93 5.75
CA VAL A 247 16.48 -4.22 6.47
C VAL A 247 17.42 -5.20 7.13
N VAL A 248 16.89 -6.15 7.91
CA VAL A 248 17.68 -7.18 8.58
C VAL A 248 18.41 -8.03 7.54
N LEU A 249 17.75 -8.42 6.45
CA LEU A 249 18.38 -9.18 5.38
C LEU A 249 19.53 -8.38 4.74
N GLY A 250 19.34 -7.09 4.47
CA GLY A 250 20.37 -6.21 3.94
C GLY A 250 21.58 -6.09 4.87
N ILE A 251 21.36 -5.94 6.18
CA ILE A 251 22.42 -5.92 7.19
C ILE A 251 23.16 -7.26 7.22
N VAL A 252 22.44 -8.38 7.24
CA VAL A 252 23.05 -9.73 7.22
C VAL A 252 23.89 -9.94 5.97
N LEU A 253 23.42 -9.48 4.80
CA LEU A 253 24.18 -9.54 3.56
C LEU A 253 25.42 -8.64 3.59
N ALA A 254 25.33 -7.44 4.16
CA ALA A 254 26.45 -6.53 4.32
C ALA A 254 27.52 -7.06 5.30
N CYS A 255 27.10 -7.74 6.36
CA CYS A 255 28.00 -8.35 7.34
C CYS A 255 28.63 -9.66 6.83
N SER A 256 28.05 -10.31 5.83
CA SER A 256 28.54 -11.59 5.33
C SER A 256 29.88 -11.44 4.59
N PRO A 257 30.96 -12.12 5.00
CA PRO A 257 32.27 -12.02 4.35
C PRO A 257 32.25 -12.51 2.91
N LYS A 258 31.29 -13.39 2.55
CA LYS A 258 31.09 -13.88 1.18
C LYS A 258 30.56 -12.80 0.23
N ALA A 259 30.00 -11.71 0.74
CA ALA A 259 29.41 -10.63 -0.05
C ALA A 259 30.38 -9.44 -0.29
N ARG A 260 31.50 -9.36 0.45
CA ARG A 260 32.46 -8.24 0.37
C ARG A 260 33.23 -8.14 -0.95
N GLY A 261 33.22 -9.19 -1.77
CA GLY A 261 33.95 -9.22 -3.06
C GLY A 261 33.19 -8.62 -4.25
N LEU A 262 31.93 -8.24 -4.09
CA LEU A 262 31.14 -7.61 -5.16
C LEU A 262 30.91 -6.13 -4.81
N ASN A 263 31.07 -5.22 -5.77
CA ASN A 263 30.62 -3.80 -5.72
C ASN A 263 29.10 -3.62 -5.44
N ARG A 264 28.41 -4.70 -5.08
CA ARG A 264 26.97 -4.87 -4.85
C ARG A 264 26.51 -4.44 -3.46
N THR A 265 27.44 -4.25 -2.52
CA THR A 265 27.11 -3.78 -1.16
C THR A 265 26.52 -2.37 -1.16
N GLN A 266 27.01 -1.48 -2.03
CA GLN A 266 26.51 -0.11 -2.14
C GLN A 266 25.05 -0.06 -2.65
N SER A 267 24.70 -0.82 -3.69
CA SER A 267 23.32 -0.92 -4.19
C SER A 267 22.35 -1.42 -3.12
N VAL A 268 22.75 -2.43 -2.32
CA VAL A 268 21.93 -2.98 -1.23
C VAL A 268 21.69 -1.96 -0.12
N HIS A 269 22.70 -1.18 0.26
CA HIS A 269 22.52 -0.13 1.25
C HIS A 269 21.57 0.97 0.75
N VAL A 270 21.71 1.39 -0.51
CA VAL A 270 20.81 2.40 -1.12
C VAL A 270 19.38 1.86 -1.19
N PHE A 271 19.19 0.61 -1.57
CA PHE A 271 17.86 -0.03 -1.61
C PHE A 271 17.20 -0.05 -0.23
N VAL A 272 17.91 -0.54 0.78
CA VAL A 272 17.38 -0.64 2.14
C VAL A 272 17.08 0.75 2.71
N LEU A 273 17.99 1.70 2.52
CA LEU A 273 17.80 3.08 2.98
C LEU A 273 16.56 3.71 2.34
N LEU A 274 16.39 3.55 1.03
CA LEU A 274 15.27 4.14 0.32
C LEU A 274 13.96 3.43 0.66
N LEU A 275 13.97 2.10 0.83
CA LEU A 275 12.80 1.36 1.29
C LEU A 275 12.36 1.84 2.68
N VAL A 276 13.30 2.04 3.61
CA VAL A 276 13.00 2.61 4.93
C VAL A 276 12.47 4.03 4.78
N ALA A 277 13.15 4.88 4.02
CA ALA A 277 12.77 6.28 3.82
C ALA A 277 11.35 6.43 3.22
N LEU A 278 10.96 5.56 2.29
CA LEU A 278 9.60 5.55 1.70
C LEU A 278 8.52 5.08 2.69
N ASN A 279 8.87 4.28 3.70
CA ASN A 279 7.91 3.71 4.64
C ASN A 279 7.87 4.42 6.00
N VAL A 280 8.91 5.15 6.40
CA VAL A 280 8.94 5.94 7.66
C VAL A 280 7.78 6.93 7.78
N PRO A 281 7.42 7.72 6.74
CA PRO A 281 6.27 8.61 6.77
C PRO A 281 5.00 7.91 7.25
N TYR A 282 4.74 6.73 6.69
CA TYR A 282 3.56 5.94 7.02
C TYR A 282 3.68 5.20 8.37
N LEU A 283 4.83 4.58 8.67
CA LEU A 283 4.98 3.71 9.84
C LEU A 283 5.18 4.45 11.16
N VAL A 284 5.73 5.66 11.10
CA VAL A 284 6.14 6.41 12.29
C VAL A 284 5.43 7.76 12.33
N VAL A 285 5.55 8.55 11.27
CA VAL A 285 5.09 9.95 11.30
C VAL A 285 3.57 10.02 11.37
N GLU A 286 2.84 9.31 10.50
CA GLU A 286 1.38 9.28 10.52
C GLU A 286 0.81 8.80 11.88
N PRO A 287 1.25 7.66 12.47
CA PRO A 287 0.81 7.24 13.80
C PRO A 287 1.12 8.24 14.92
N LEU A 288 2.27 8.94 14.89
CA LEU A 288 2.58 9.97 15.88
C LEU A 288 1.56 11.11 15.89
N PHE A 289 1.06 11.48 14.71
CA PHE A 289 -0.04 12.44 14.60
C PHE A 289 -1.38 11.84 15.05
N ASP A 290 -1.61 10.55 14.80
CA ASP A 290 -2.86 9.89 15.18
C ASP A 290 -2.96 9.62 16.69
N PHE A 291 -1.86 9.34 17.37
CA PHE A 291 -1.84 9.25 18.84
C PHE A 291 -1.87 10.63 19.52
N GLY A 292 -1.88 11.72 18.76
CA GLY A 292 -1.85 13.08 19.29
C GLY A 292 -0.52 13.45 19.96
N ILE A 293 0.56 12.71 19.69
CA ILE A 293 1.91 13.05 20.14
C ILE A 293 2.40 14.29 19.37
N LEU A 294 2.07 14.38 18.08
CA LEU A 294 2.32 15.54 17.25
C LEU A 294 1.00 16.27 16.95
N ASN A 295 1.01 17.60 17.07
CA ASN A 295 -0.17 18.41 16.79
C ASN A 295 -0.29 18.67 15.27
N LYS A 296 -1.37 18.16 14.65
CA LYS A 296 -1.66 18.32 13.21
C LYS A 296 -1.80 19.80 12.80
N THR A 297 -2.33 20.65 13.69
CA THR A 297 -2.56 22.08 13.40
C THR A 297 -1.24 22.87 13.39
N GLU A 298 -0.33 22.55 14.29
CA GLU A 298 0.97 23.23 14.40
C GLU A 298 1.96 22.72 13.35
N MET A 299 1.91 21.43 13.03
CA MET A 299 2.86 20.77 12.12
C MET A 299 2.21 20.33 10.80
N LEU A 300 1.33 21.17 10.25
CA LEU A 300 0.60 20.87 9.01
C LEU A 300 1.54 20.55 7.85
N LEU A 301 2.65 21.30 7.69
CA LEU A 301 3.62 21.04 6.63
C LEU A 301 4.25 19.63 6.75
N LEU A 302 4.63 19.22 7.96
CA LEU A 302 5.25 17.91 8.20
C LEU A 302 4.27 16.77 7.91
N TYR A 303 3.02 16.90 8.38
CA TYR A 303 1.96 15.93 8.12
C TYR A 303 1.75 15.73 6.61
N SER A 304 1.71 16.84 5.87
CA SER A 304 1.40 16.79 4.45
C SER A 304 2.56 16.35 3.57
N VAL A 305 3.80 16.73 3.92
CA VAL A 305 4.99 16.17 3.28
C VAL A 305 5.07 14.66 3.55
N SER A 306 4.70 14.22 4.76
CA SER A 306 4.62 12.80 5.10
C SER A 306 3.61 12.06 4.23
N LYS A 307 2.38 12.56 4.11
CA LYS A 307 1.34 11.99 3.24
C LYS A 307 1.75 11.97 1.78
N PHE A 308 2.26 13.08 1.27
CA PHE A 308 2.76 13.18 -0.10
C PHE A 308 3.87 12.15 -0.36
N ALA A 309 4.82 11.99 0.57
CA ALA A 309 5.87 10.99 0.47
C ALA A 309 5.31 9.55 0.46
N THR A 310 4.32 9.26 1.31
CA THR A 310 3.59 7.97 1.30
C THR A 310 2.94 7.71 -0.06
N TYR A 311 2.31 8.71 -0.66
CA TYR A 311 1.66 8.61 -1.97
C TYR A 311 2.65 8.51 -3.14
N CYS A 312 3.85 9.09 -3.01
CA CYS A 312 4.95 8.92 -3.96
C CYS A 312 5.68 7.57 -3.85
N SER A 313 5.26 6.66 -2.96
CA SER A 313 5.93 5.36 -2.75
C SER A 313 6.08 4.54 -4.03
N GLY A 314 5.09 4.51 -4.93
CA GLY A 314 5.22 3.79 -6.21
C GLY A 314 6.26 4.39 -7.14
N VAL A 315 6.38 5.73 -7.18
CA VAL A 315 7.44 6.43 -7.92
C VAL A 315 8.81 6.01 -7.36
N GLY A 316 8.95 6.04 -6.03
CA GLY A 316 10.19 5.63 -5.36
C GLY A 316 10.56 4.17 -5.65
N MET A 317 9.59 3.26 -5.56
CA MET A 317 9.80 1.83 -5.82
C MET A 317 10.17 1.54 -7.28
N VAL A 318 9.59 2.25 -8.25
CA VAL A 318 9.96 2.07 -9.67
C VAL A 318 11.36 2.61 -9.97
N ASN A 319 11.74 3.74 -9.36
CA ASN A 319 13.12 4.23 -9.48
C ASN A 319 14.13 3.26 -8.85
N LEU A 320 13.78 2.66 -7.69
CA LEU A 320 14.58 1.59 -7.10
C LEU A 320 14.74 0.40 -8.01
N LEU A 321 13.63 -0.04 -8.63
CA LEU A 321 13.67 -1.11 -9.61
C LEU A 321 14.60 -0.73 -10.77
N GLY A 322 14.51 0.49 -11.30
CA GLY A 322 15.38 1.00 -12.37
C GLY A 322 16.87 0.94 -12.02
N LEU A 323 17.24 1.38 -10.81
CA LEU A 323 18.61 1.28 -10.31
C LEU A 323 19.07 -0.19 -10.21
N TYR A 324 18.15 -1.09 -9.84
CA TYR A 324 18.43 -2.52 -9.71
C TYR A 324 18.39 -3.31 -11.01
N LEU A 325 17.74 -2.81 -12.07
CA LEU A 325 17.59 -3.54 -13.32
C LEU A 325 18.94 -3.81 -13.99
N VAL A 326 19.89 -2.88 -13.88
CA VAL A 326 21.26 -3.06 -14.39
C VAL A 326 21.93 -4.27 -13.71
N ASP A 327 21.81 -4.37 -12.39
CA ASP A 327 22.33 -5.51 -11.64
C ASP A 327 21.53 -6.79 -11.88
N PHE A 328 20.21 -6.68 -12.12
CA PHE A 328 19.33 -7.80 -12.38
C PHE A 328 19.58 -8.44 -13.73
N ASP A 329 19.69 -7.65 -14.80
CA ASP A 329 19.88 -8.19 -16.15
C ASP A 329 21.18 -8.99 -16.25
N VAL A 330 22.26 -8.54 -15.60
CA VAL A 330 23.54 -9.28 -15.52
C VAL A 330 23.38 -10.66 -14.87
N LEU A 331 22.46 -10.82 -13.92
CA LEU A 331 22.23 -12.08 -13.20
C LEU A 331 21.37 -13.08 -14.00
N TYR A 332 20.57 -12.58 -14.95
CA TYR A 332 19.66 -13.40 -15.76
C TYR A 332 20.09 -13.55 -17.22
N VAL A 333 21.22 -12.95 -17.63
CA VAL A 333 21.97 -13.45 -18.79
C VAL A 333 22.40 -14.88 -18.44
N VAL A 334 21.56 -15.82 -18.84
CA VAL A 334 21.91 -17.24 -18.92
C VAL A 334 23.20 -17.26 -19.72
N LYS A 335 24.32 -17.56 -19.06
CA LYS A 335 25.48 -18.06 -19.80
C LYS A 335 24.95 -19.29 -20.48
N ASP A 336 24.70 -19.18 -21.78
CA ASP A 336 24.48 -20.36 -22.59
C ASP A 336 25.64 -21.32 -22.21
N PRO A 337 25.33 -22.58 -21.89
CA PRO A 337 26.40 -23.54 -21.66
C PRO A 337 27.33 -23.42 -22.86
N PRO A 338 28.67 -23.39 -22.67
CA PRO A 338 29.58 -23.33 -23.80
C PRO A 338 29.10 -24.37 -24.77
N SER A 339 28.65 -23.92 -25.95
CA SER A 339 28.13 -24.82 -26.96
C SER A 339 29.24 -25.84 -27.13
N MET A 340 28.96 -27.10 -26.78
CA MET A 340 29.90 -28.17 -27.13
C MET A 340 30.14 -27.97 -28.63
N PRO A 341 31.41 -27.92 -29.07
CA PRO A 341 31.71 -27.72 -30.48
C PRO A 341 30.91 -28.76 -31.24
N SER A 342 29.91 -28.29 -32.00
CA SER A 342 29.14 -29.15 -32.87
C SER A 342 30.17 -29.86 -33.74
N PRO A 343 30.25 -31.20 -33.74
CA PRO A 343 31.07 -31.88 -34.72
C PRO A 343 30.57 -31.42 -36.08
N SER A 344 31.48 -30.81 -36.83
CA SER A 344 31.29 -30.34 -38.19
C SER A 344 30.92 -31.54 -39.07
N ALA A 345 29.62 -31.79 -39.20
CA ALA A 345 29.07 -32.79 -40.09
C ALA A 345 27.72 -32.28 -40.61
N PHE A 346 27.76 -31.37 -41.58
CA PHE A 346 27.13 -31.53 -42.90
C PHE A 346 27.36 -30.28 -43.76
N LEU A 347 28.43 -30.33 -44.54
CA LEU A 347 28.56 -29.61 -45.81
C LEU A 347 27.68 -30.37 -46.81
N VAL A 348 26.51 -29.84 -47.21
CA VAL A 348 25.94 -29.95 -48.57
C VAL A 348 24.85 -28.88 -48.71
N PHE A 349 25.18 -27.75 -49.35
CA PHE A 349 24.62 -27.34 -50.64
C PHE A 349 25.22 -25.98 -51.02
N GLU A 350 26.18 -26.08 -51.92
CA GLU A 350 26.65 -25.02 -52.81
C GLU A 350 25.53 -24.69 -53.81
N SER A 351 25.22 -23.41 -54.05
CA SER A 351 25.08 -22.89 -55.43
C SER A 351 24.96 -21.36 -55.46
N ASN A 352 25.98 -20.78 -56.10
CA ASN A 352 25.99 -19.59 -56.94
C ASN A 352 26.09 -18.17 -56.34
N SER A 353 27.34 -17.69 -56.49
CA SER A 353 27.69 -16.52 -57.30
C SER A 353 27.71 -15.18 -56.59
N TYR A 354 28.91 -14.73 -56.19
CA TYR A 354 29.51 -13.54 -56.81
C TYR A 354 31.05 -13.62 -56.73
N TYR A 355 31.65 -13.43 -57.91
CA TYR A 355 33.07 -13.34 -58.20
C TYR A 355 33.78 -12.26 -57.39
N ILE A 356 34.93 -12.59 -56.79
CA ILE A 356 36.11 -11.70 -56.77
C ILE A 356 37.36 -12.57 -57.04
N PRO A 357 38.09 -12.35 -58.15
CA PRO A 357 39.31 -13.08 -58.43
C PRO A 357 40.56 -12.37 -57.86
N ALA A 358 41.58 -13.21 -57.64
CA ALA A 358 43.02 -12.96 -57.72
C ALA A 358 43.70 -12.18 -56.57
N THR A 359 44.56 -12.87 -55.82
CA THR A 359 46.04 -12.91 -56.00
C THR A 359 46.66 -13.65 -54.80
N LEU A 360 47.17 -14.88 -54.93
CA LEU A 360 48.54 -15.23 -55.34
C LEU A 360 49.61 -14.41 -54.60
N VAL A 361 50.36 -15.04 -53.67
CA VAL A 361 51.85 -15.08 -53.65
C VAL A 361 52.38 -15.84 -52.41
N HIS A 362 53.01 -16.97 -52.75
CA HIS A 362 54.13 -17.74 -52.19
C HIS A 362 54.21 -18.33 -50.76
N PRO A 363 54.73 -19.59 -50.67
CA PRO A 363 55.23 -20.21 -49.46
C PRO A 363 56.75 -20.04 -49.31
N ARG A 364 57.24 -20.13 -48.07
CA ARG A 364 58.60 -20.50 -47.61
C ARG A 364 58.54 -20.36 -46.08
N ARG A 365 59.03 -21.27 -45.25
CA ARG A 365 59.78 -22.51 -45.42
C ARG A 365 59.61 -23.32 -44.14
#